data_AF-A0A3Q0JFW7-F1
#
_entry.id   AF-A0A3Q0JFW7-F1
#
_cell.length_a   1.000
_cell.length_b   1.000
_cell.length_c   1.000
_cell.angle_alpha   90.00
_cell.angle_beta   90.00
_cell.angle_gamma   90.00
#
_symmetry.space_group_name_H-M   'P 1'
#
loop_
_entity.id
_entity.type
_entity.pdbx_description
1 polymer ?
#
loop_
_entity_poly.entity_id
_entity_poly.type
_entity_poly.pdbx_seq_one_letter_code
_entity_poly.pdbx_strand_id
1 'polypeptide(L)'
;MTTFTLRNFTHDQNSELIYYSRPNQDGPKLSSYSKVNFPDTVDVKALDEVLSKACGRIGVVKKIRHLYLFGQTRIHVDRVQLLGDFMELEVSVNLQYAVIIK
;
A
#
# COMPACT_ATOMS: atom_id res chain seq x y z
N MET A 1 9.83 -9.97 5.00
CA MET A 1 8.49 -10.43 4.63
C MET A 1 8.09 -9.78 3.32
N THR A 2 7.58 -10.59 2.39
CA THR A 2 7.09 -10.14 1.10
C THR A 2 5.57 -10.16 1.10
N THR A 3 4.94 -9.15 0.50
CA THR A 3 3.48 -9.04 0.43
C THR A 3 3.05 -8.38 -0.86
N PHE A 4 1.94 -8.87 -1.42
CA PHE A 4 1.21 -8.19 -2.48
C PHE A 4 0.01 -7.44 -1.90
N THR A 5 -0.32 -6.30 -2.49
CA THR A 5 -1.51 -5.52 -2.16
C THR A 5 -2.14 -5.03 -3.44
N LEU A 6 -3.35 -5.51 -3.72
CA LEU A 6 -4.24 -4.90 -4.69
C LEU A 6 -5.03 -3.79 -3.97
N ARG A 7 -4.86 -2.55 -4.42
CA ARG A 7 -5.46 -1.35 -3.82
C ARG A 7 -6.42 -0.74 -4.81
N ASN A 8 -7.65 -0.48 -4.38
CA ASN A 8 -8.67 0.18 -5.18
C ASN A 8 -9.02 1.52 -4.54
N PHE A 9 -9.07 2.58 -5.34
CA PHE A 9 -9.45 3.90 -4.87
C PHE A 9 -10.94 4.14 -5.12
N THR A 10 -11.67 4.56 -4.08
CA THR A 10 -13.11 4.79 -4.18
C THR A 10 -13.48 6.05 -4.96
N HIS A 11 -12.59 7.04 -5.04
CA HIS A 11 -12.86 8.35 -5.66
C HIS A 11 -12.32 8.48 -7.09
N ASP A 12 -11.21 7.81 -7.42
CA ASP A 12 -10.51 8.00 -8.70
C ASP A 12 -10.70 6.84 -9.70
N GLN A 13 -11.50 5.82 -9.34
CA GLN A 13 -11.73 4.56 -10.11
C GLN A 13 -10.47 3.77 -10.54
N ASN A 14 -9.28 4.31 -10.29
CA ASN A 14 -8.00 3.67 -10.52
C ASN A 14 -7.75 2.58 -9.47
N SER A 15 -6.93 1.60 -9.85
CA SER A 15 -6.44 0.56 -8.97
C SER A 15 -4.94 0.36 -9.12
N GLU A 16 -4.30 -0.18 -8.10
CA GLU A 16 -2.85 -0.41 -8.08
C GLU A 16 -2.57 -1.82 -7.57
N LEU A 17 -1.63 -2.52 -8.22
CA LEU A 17 -1.00 -3.70 -7.64
C LEU A 17 0.39 -3.33 -7.16
N ILE A 18 0.67 -3.63 -5.89
CA ILE A 18 1.91 -3.27 -5.24
C ILE A 18 2.53 -4.51 -4.62
N TYR A 19 3.78 -4.78 -4.98
CA TYR A 19 4.65 -5.71 -4.29
C TYR A 19 5.50 -4.94 -3.27
N TYR A 20 5.63 -5.49 -2.07
CA TYR A 20 6.52 -5.00 -1.03
C TYR A 20 7.47 -6.10 -0.58
N SER A 21 8.74 -5.74 -0.35
CA SER A 21 9.72 -6.53 0.37
C SER A 21 10.38 -5.69 1.45
N ARG A 22 10.16 -6.06 2.71
CA ARG A 22 10.69 -5.35 3.89
C ARG A 22 10.92 -6.29 5.06
N PRO A 23 11.90 -6.03 5.95
CA PRO A 23 12.07 -6.82 7.16
C PRO A 23 10.86 -6.67 8.09
N ASN A 24 10.54 -7.74 8.81
CA ASN A 24 9.54 -7.69 9.88
C ASN A 24 10.24 -7.30 11.18
N GLN A 25 10.53 -6.00 11.33
CA GLN A 25 11.19 -5.44 12.50
C GLN A 25 10.47 -4.18 12.98
N ASP A 26 10.67 -3.84 14.25
CA ASP A 26 10.26 -2.56 14.81
C ASP A 26 11.23 -1.43 14.40
N GLY A 27 10.75 -0.19 14.52
CA GLY A 27 11.50 1.00 14.12
C GLY A 27 11.67 1.18 12.61
N PRO A 28 12.55 2.12 12.20
CA PRO A 28 12.79 2.45 10.81
C PRO A 28 13.26 1.24 10.00
N LYS A 29 12.65 1.03 8.84
CA LYS A 29 12.99 -0.10 7.97
C LYS A 29 12.92 0.26 6.49
N LEU A 30 13.90 -0.24 5.75
CA LEU A 30 13.91 -0.13 4.30
C LEU A 30 12.84 -1.03 3.70
N SER A 31 11.99 -0.45 2.86
CA SER A 31 10.99 -1.14 2.07
C SER A 31 11.34 -0.99 0.61
N SER A 32 11.61 -2.11 -0.05
CA SER A 32 11.61 -2.18 -1.51
C SER A 32 10.18 -2.41 -1.99
N TYR A 33 9.78 -1.70 -3.04
CA TYR A 33 8.46 -1.89 -3.63
C TYR A 33 8.48 -1.79 -5.15
N SER A 34 7.51 -2.45 -5.78
CA SER A 34 7.22 -2.33 -7.20
C SER A 34 5.73 -2.15 -7.37
N LYS A 35 5.34 -1.15 -8.17
CA LYS A 35 3.94 -0.75 -8.32
C LYS A 35 3.56 -0.67 -9.79
N VAL A 36 2.39 -1.19 -10.11
CA VAL A 36 1.73 -1.00 -11.40
C VAL A 36 0.37 -0.36 -11.14
N ASN A 37 0.07 0.70 -11.89
CA ASN A 37 -1.24 1.34 -11.88
C ASN A 37 -2.09 0.74 -13.00
N PHE A 38 -3.36 0.50 -12.71
CA PHE A 38 -4.35 0.04 -13.67
C PHE A 38 -5.40 1.13 -13.91
N PRO A 39 -5.77 1.38 -15.18
CA PRO A 39 -6.92 2.22 -15.49
C PRO A 39 -8.23 1.54 -15.05
N ASP A 40 -9.28 2.33 -15.00
CA ASP A 40 -10.66 1.92 -14.68
C ASP A 40 -11.25 0.85 -15.64
N THR A 41 -10.66 0.68 -16.82
CA THR A 41 -11.05 -0.33 -17.81
C THR A 41 -10.66 -1.77 -17.45
N VAL A 42 -9.78 -1.97 -16.47
CA VAL A 42 -9.35 -3.30 -16.05
C VAL A 42 -10.40 -3.93 -15.15
N ASP A 43 -10.75 -5.20 -15.38
CA ASP A 43 -11.58 -5.97 -14.45
C ASP A 43 -10.76 -6.36 -13.20
N VAL A 44 -10.77 -5.44 -12.23
CA VAL A 44 -10.08 -5.59 -10.97
C VAL A 44 -10.64 -6.75 -10.14
N LYS A 45 -11.91 -7.12 -10.30
CA LYS A 45 -12.50 -8.26 -9.59
C LYS A 45 -11.92 -9.57 -10.11
N ALA A 46 -11.83 -9.73 -11.43
CA ALA A 46 -11.18 -10.90 -12.03
C ALA A 46 -9.71 -10.99 -11.60
N LEU A 47 -8.99 -9.87 -11.56
CA LEU A 47 -7.60 -9.83 -11.08
C LEU A 47 -7.47 -10.25 -9.60
N ASP A 48 -8.35 -9.72 -8.75
CA ASP A 48 -8.44 -10.08 -7.32
C ASP A 48 -8.71 -11.58 -7.12
N GLU A 49 -9.60 -12.16 -7.90
CA GLU A 49 -9.90 -13.60 -7.86
C GLU A 49 -8.69 -14.45 -8.24
N VAL A 50 -8.01 -14.12 -9.34
CA VAL A 50 -6.82 -14.86 -9.80
C VAL A 50 -5.68 -14.74 -8.77
N LEU A 51 -5.40 -13.54 -8.28
CA LEU A 51 -4.36 -13.33 -7.26
C LEU A 51 -4.69 -14.04 -5.95
N SER A 52 -5.96 -14.02 -5.52
CA SER A 52 -6.41 -14.71 -4.31
C SER A 52 -6.24 -16.23 -4.45
N LYS A 53 -6.46 -16.81 -5.64
CA LYS A 53 -6.21 -18.23 -5.91
C LYS A 53 -4.70 -18.55 -5.96
N ALA A 54 -3.89 -17.68 -6.55
CA ALA A 54 -2.46 -17.92 -6.76
C ALA A 54 -1.61 -17.71 -5.50
N CYS A 55 -1.91 -16.69 -4.69
CA CYS A 55 -1.09 -16.28 -3.55
C CYS A 55 -1.80 -16.40 -2.20
N GLY A 56 -3.11 -16.67 -2.20
CA GLY A 56 -3.96 -16.54 -1.02
C GLY A 56 -4.31 -15.08 -0.70
N ARG A 57 -5.41 -14.89 0.03
CA ARG A 57 -5.80 -13.58 0.58
C ARG A 57 -5.58 -13.58 2.08
N ILE A 58 -4.75 -12.66 2.57
CA ILE A 58 -4.52 -12.49 4.00
C ILE A 58 -5.66 -11.70 4.66
N GLY A 59 -6.21 -10.70 3.95
CA GLY A 59 -7.33 -9.91 4.45
C GLY A 59 -7.63 -8.68 3.58
N VAL A 60 -8.63 -7.89 3.97
CA VAL A 60 -9.01 -6.64 3.31
C VAL A 60 -8.92 -5.50 4.31
N VAL A 61 -8.18 -4.45 3.98
CA VAL A 61 -8.04 -3.25 4.82
C VAL A 61 -8.78 -2.10 4.15
N LYS A 62 -9.84 -1.61 4.81
CA LYS A 62 -10.57 -0.41 4.41
C LYS A 62 -10.12 0.77 5.27
N LYS A 63 -9.72 1.87 4.64
CA LYS A 63 -9.22 3.05 5.36
C LYS A 63 -9.42 4.34 4.58
N ILE A 64 -9.45 5.44 5.31
CA ILE A 64 -9.34 6.80 4.78
C ILE A 64 -7.92 7.29 5.09
N ARG A 65 -7.20 7.77 4.08
CA ARG A 65 -5.84 8.29 4.22
C ARG A 65 -5.83 9.78 3.91
N HIS A 66 -5.36 10.56 4.86
CA HIS A 66 -4.89 11.92 4.60
C HIS A 66 -3.38 11.85 4.35
N LEU A 67 -2.97 12.17 3.13
CA LEU A 67 -1.57 12.21 2.73
C LEU A 67 -1.08 13.66 2.76
N TYR A 68 -0.03 13.91 3.54
CA TYR A 68 0.70 15.18 3.53
C TYR A 68 2.10 14.97 2.98
N LEU A 69 2.63 15.99 2.32
CA LEU A 69 3.99 16.01 1.79
C LEU A 69 4.80 17.08 2.53
N PHE A 70 5.94 16.68 3.10
CA PHE A 70 6.90 17.59 3.70
C PHE A 70 8.32 17.23 3.24
N GLY A 71 8.85 18.00 2.29
CA GLY A 71 10.08 17.64 1.58
C GLY A 71 9.94 16.28 0.89
N GLN A 72 10.89 15.37 1.16
CA GLN A 72 10.86 13.99 0.65
C GLN A 72 10.04 13.01 1.51
N THR A 73 9.41 13.51 2.57
CA THR A 73 8.64 12.69 3.52
C THR A 73 7.16 12.75 3.16
N ARG A 74 6.56 11.56 3.01
CA ARG A 74 5.12 11.35 2.95
C ARG A 74 4.64 11.04 4.36
N ILE A 75 3.66 11.79 4.82
CA ILE A 75 3.03 11.58 6.13
C ILE A 75 1.66 10.98 5.86
N HIS A 76 1.47 9.72 6.25
CA HIS A 76 0.20 9.03 6.17
C HIS A 76 -0.52 9.19 7.50
N VAL A 77 -1.70 9.81 7.49
CA VAL A 77 -2.63 9.79 8.61
C VAL A 77 -3.84 8.95 8.19
N ASP A 78 -3.91 7.73 8.72
CA ASP A 78 -4.84 6.70 8.30
C ASP A 78 -5.90 6.45 9.37
N ARG A 79 -7.18 6.61 9.03
CA ARG A 79 -8.29 6.04 9.80
C ARG A 79 -8.65 4.69 9.21
N VAL A 80 -8.37 3.61 9.94
CA VAL A 80 -8.61 2.23 9.51
C VAL A 80 -9.89 1.70 10.12
N GLN A 81 -10.79 1.21 9.28
CA GLN A 81 -12.08 0.69 9.70
C GLN A 81 -11.88 -0.46 10.70
N LEU A 82 -12.55 -0.37 11.86
CA LEU A 82 -12.49 -1.33 12.98
C LEU A 82 -11.14 -1.47 13.71
N LEU A 83 -10.13 -0.66 13.38
CA LEU A 83 -8.82 -0.69 14.06
C LEU A 83 -8.41 0.66 14.67
N GLY A 84 -9.00 1.76 14.23
CA GLY A 84 -8.73 3.09 14.78
C GLY A 84 -7.81 3.92 13.89
N ASP A 85 -7.10 4.87 14.50
CA ASP A 85 -6.30 5.88 13.81
C ASP A 85 -4.80 5.56 13.92
N PHE A 86 -4.07 5.72 12.81
CA PHE A 86 -2.65 5.38 12.67
C PHE A 86 -1.91 6.51 11.95
N MET A 87 -0.60 6.64 12.25
CA MET A 87 0.30 7.54 11.54
C MET A 87 1.53 6.76 11.05
N GLU A 88 2.03 7.08 9.86
CA GLU A 88 3.27 6.51 9.32
C GLU A 88 4.03 7.60 8.56
N LEU A 89 5.36 7.63 8.73
CA LEU A 89 6.25 8.46 7.94
C LEU A 89 6.97 7.58 6.92
N GLU A 90 6.88 7.95 5.65
CA GLU A 90 7.55 7.29 4.54
C GLU A 90 8.53 8.29 3.89
N VAL A 91 9.82 8.01 4.00
CA VAL A 91 10.88 8.81 3.38
C VAL A 91 11.28 8.12 2.08
N SER A 92 10.93 8.72 0.94
CA SER A 92 11.33 8.18 -0.37
C SER A 92 12.84 8.31 -0.57
N VAL A 93 13.49 7.19 -0.92
CA VAL A 93 14.92 7.17 -1.28
C VAL A 93 15.04 7.29 -2.80
N ASN A 94 14.24 6.51 -3.54
CA ASN A 94 14.06 6.61 -4.99
C ASN A 94 12.73 5.93 -5.40
N LEU A 95 12.52 5.69 -6.70
CA LEU A 95 11.27 5.11 -7.23
C LEU A 95 10.95 3.69 -6.72
N GLN A 96 11.95 2.94 -6.23
CA GLN A 96 11.82 1.55 -5.81
C GLN A 96 12.02 1.34 -4.30
N TYR A 97 12.52 2.36 -3.58
CA TYR A 97 12.92 2.22 -2.18
C TYR A 97 12.41 3.39 -1.34
N ALA A 98 11.90 3.08 -0.15
CA ALA A 98 11.55 4.04 0.88
C ALA A 98 11.90 3.52 2.27
N VAL A 99 12.18 4.43 3.21
CA VAL A 99 12.30 4.11 4.63
C VAL A 99 10.95 4.37 5.29
N ILE A 100 10.42 3.36 5.98
CA ILE A 100 9.15 3.43 6.70
C ILE A 100 9.41 3.55 8.19
N ILE A 101 8.75 4.51 8.83
CA ILE A 101 8.78 4.77 10.27
C ILE A 101 7.33 4.75 10.75
N LYS A 102 7.04 3.84 11.70
CA LYS A 102 5.73 3.68 12.33
C LYS A 102 5.79 4.09 13.78
#